data_AF-A0AA88E4V0-F1
#
_entry.id   AF-A0AA88E4V0-F1
#
_cell.length_a   1.000
_cell.length_b   1.000
_cell.length_c   1.000
_cell.angle_alpha   90.00
_cell.angle_beta   90.00
_cell.angle_gamma   90.00
#
_symmetry.space_group_name_H-M   'P 1'
#
loop_
_entity.id
_entity.type
_entity.pdbx_description
1 polymer ?
#
loop_
_entity_poly.entity_id
_entity_poly.type
_entity_poly.pdbx_seq_one_letter_code
_entity_poly.pdbx_strand_id
1 'polypeptide(L)'
;MTWNDFIQEFNDKFDNQMTMKVHQNKFNNIKKGYMSVTEVVRKFNKLARLCPHLMPTEDERIRALHTEYRLAQAKQERAKLFEENKKEKSQSKQNQEINRTVRETEPS
;
A
#
# COMPACT_ATOMS: atom_id res chain seq x y z
N MET A 1 -21.77 -27.31 25.58
CA MET A 1 -21.07 -26.64 24.47
C MET A 1 -21.08 -25.15 24.74
N THR A 2 -19.95 -24.62 25.16
CA THR A 2 -19.72 -23.19 25.34
C THR A 2 -19.40 -22.54 23.98
N TRP A 3 -19.44 -21.20 23.92
CA TRP A 3 -19.01 -20.47 22.72
C TRP A 3 -17.54 -20.77 22.36
N ASN A 4 -16.69 -20.99 23.37
CA ASN A 4 -15.31 -21.40 23.14
C ASN A 4 -15.21 -22.80 22.54
N ASP A 5 -16.05 -23.75 22.96
CA ASP A 5 -16.08 -25.10 22.38
C ASP A 5 -16.50 -25.04 20.90
N PHE A 6 -17.48 -24.17 20.56
CA PHE A 6 -17.90 -23.94 19.17
C PHE A 6 -16.79 -23.33 18.32
N ILE A 7 -16.11 -22.30 18.83
CA ILE A 7 -14.98 -21.67 18.14
C ILE A 7 -13.86 -22.69 17.91
N GLN A 8 -13.59 -23.54 18.90
CA GLN A 8 -12.55 -24.56 18.82
C GLN A 8 -12.91 -25.66 17.81
N GLU A 9 -14.14 -26.20 17.84
CA GLU A 9 -14.61 -27.15 16.83
C GLU A 9 -14.67 -26.54 15.43
N PHE A 10 -15.08 -25.28 15.31
CA PHE A 10 -15.12 -24.58 14.02
C PHE A 10 -13.71 -24.41 13.45
N ASN A 11 -12.76 -24.00 14.28
CA ASN A 11 -11.35 -23.87 13.87
C ASN A 11 -10.74 -25.25 13.55
N ASP A 12 -10.96 -26.29 14.36
CA ASP A 12 -10.41 -27.62 14.05
C ASP A 12 -10.98 -28.21 12.74
N LYS A 13 -12.24 -27.90 12.41
CA LYS A 13 -12.94 -28.48 11.26
C LYS A 13 -12.75 -27.68 9.97
N PHE A 14 -12.52 -26.37 10.06
CA PHE A 14 -12.39 -25.48 8.90
C PHE A 14 -11.04 -24.76 8.81
N ASP A 15 -10.32 -24.58 9.92
CA ASP A 15 -8.99 -23.99 9.98
C ASP A 15 -7.93 -25.09 9.86
N ASN A 16 -7.86 -25.65 8.65
CA ASN A 16 -6.91 -26.71 8.35
C ASN A 16 -5.49 -26.15 8.62
N GLN A 17 -4.74 -26.75 9.54
CA GLN A 17 -3.35 -26.39 9.88
C GLN A 17 -2.46 -26.21 8.63
N MET A 18 -2.80 -26.91 7.55
CA MET A 18 -2.23 -26.79 6.21
C MET A 18 -2.46 -25.39 5.59
N THR A 19 -3.68 -24.84 5.69
CA THR A 19 -4.03 -23.49 5.24
C THR A 19 -3.29 -22.44 6.02
N MET A 20 -3.16 -22.59 7.34
CA MET A 20 -2.39 -21.67 8.19
C MET A 20 -0.91 -21.63 7.79
N LYS A 21 -0.27 -22.79 7.60
CA LYS A 21 1.11 -22.85 7.08
C LYS A 21 1.23 -22.26 5.68
N VAL A 22 0.25 -22.46 4.80
CA VAL A 22 0.23 -21.85 3.45
C VAL A 22 0.10 -20.32 3.53
N HIS A 23 -0.72 -19.79 4.43
CA HIS A 23 -0.88 -18.35 4.64
C HIS A 23 0.38 -17.73 5.27
N GLN A 24 0.99 -18.40 6.24
CA GLN A 24 2.26 -18.02 6.86
C GLN A 24 3.41 -18.02 5.86
N ASN A 25 3.51 -19.07 5.03
CA ASN A 25 4.53 -19.15 3.99
C ASN A 25 4.30 -18.09 2.90
N LYS A 26 3.04 -17.77 2.57
CA LYS A 26 2.69 -16.65 1.67
C LYS A 26 3.01 -15.28 2.27
N PHE A 27 2.86 -15.10 3.58
CA PHE A 27 3.19 -13.86 4.29
C PHE A 27 4.70 -13.64 4.34
N ASN A 28 5.47 -14.67 4.74
CA ASN A 28 6.93 -14.62 4.80
C ASN A 28 7.57 -14.47 3.41
N ASN A 29 6.92 -15.01 2.36
CA ASN A 29 7.38 -14.89 0.98
C ASN A 29 6.63 -13.84 0.17
N ILE A 30 6.11 -12.76 0.78
CA ILE A 30 5.70 -11.57 0.02
C ILE A 30 6.96 -10.96 -0.61
N LYS A 31 7.38 -11.50 -1.77
CA LYS A 31 8.41 -10.89 -2.61
C LYS A 31 7.77 -9.78 -3.43
N LYS A 32 8.39 -8.59 -3.37
CA LYS A 32 7.97 -7.39 -4.11
C LYS A 32 7.64 -7.67 -5.57
N GLY A 33 8.39 -8.54 -6.25
CA GLY A 33 8.11 -8.97 -7.63
C GLY A 33 7.70 -7.80 -8.53
N TYR A 34 6.68 -8.03 -9.37
CA TYR A 34 6.05 -7.00 -10.22
C TYR A 34 4.83 -6.34 -9.57
N MET A 35 4.57 -6.56 -8.28
CA MET A 35 3.38 -6.01 -7.62
C MET A 35 3.60 -4.52 -7.29
N SER A 36 2.59 -3.71 -7.57
CA SER A 36 2.60 -2.31 -7.14
C SER A 36 2.60 -2.24 -5.61
N VAL A 37 3.15 -1.16 -5.06
CA VAL A 37 3.18 -0.93 -3.60
C VAL A 37 1.79 -1.07 -2.98
N THR A 38 0.73 -0.63 -3.67
CA THR A 38 -0.66 -0.74 -3.21
C THR A 38 -1.14 -2.18 -3.05
N GLU A 39 -0.71 -3.06 -3.96
CA GLU A 39 -1.13 -4.47 -3.95
C GLU A 39 -0.41 -5.22 -2.85
N VAL A 40 0.87 -4.92 -2.63
CA VAL A 40 1.65 -5.45 -1.50
C VAL A 40 0.98 -5.09 -0.18
N VAL A 41 0.62 -3.82 0.02
CA VAL A 41 -0.06 -3.32 1.24
C VAL A 41 -1.41 -4.00 1.46
N ARG A 42 -2.23 -4.15 0.42
CA ARG A 42 -3.52 -4.85 0.53
C ARG A 42 -3.36 -6.32 0.89
N LYS A 43 -2.36 -6.99 0.29
CA LYS A 43 -2.09 -8.41 0.51
C LYS A 43 -1.52 -8.65 1.91
N PHE A 44 -0.64 -7.76 2.37
CA PHE A 44 -0.10 -7.74 3.72
C PHE A 44 -1.21 -7.58 4.77
N ASN A 45 -2.08 -6.57 4.62
CA ASN A 45 -3.20 -6.36 5.55
C ASN A 45 -4.19 -7.53 5.58
N LYS A 46 -4.45 -8.16 4.42
CA LYS A 46 -5.34 -9.33 4.34
C LYS A 46 -4.71 -10.55 5.04
N LEU A 47 -3.42 -10.77 4.87
CA LEU A 47 -2.71 -11.89 5.50
C LEU A 47 -2.46 -11.67 6.99
N ALA A 48 -2.19 -10.44 7.43
CA ALA A 48 -2.08 -10.09 8.85
C ALA A 48 -3.39 -10.33 9.62
N ARG A 49 -4.55 -10.13 8.96
CA ARG A 49 -5.87 -10.49 9.51
C ARG A 49 -6.11 -11.99 9.60
N LEU A 50 -5.55 -12.77 8.67
CA LEU A 50 -5.74 -14.22 8.60
C LEU A 50 -4.73 -15.00 9.44
N CYS A 51 -3.61 -14.39 9.84
CA CYS A 51 -2.60 -15.01 10.68
C CYS A 51 -2.33 -14.16 11.95
N PRO A 52 -3.31 -14.00 12.85
CA PRO A 52 -3.11 -13.24 14.08
C PRO A 52 -2.04 -13.86 14.99
N HIS A 53 -1.79 -15.17 14.90
CA HIS A 53 -0.73 -15.87 15.62
C HIS A 53 0.69 -15.50 15.14
N LEU A 54 0.84 -14.92 13.94
CA LEU A 54 2.11 -14.37 13.42
C LEU A 54 2.40 -12.95 13.89
N MET A 55 1.38 -12.27 14.43
CA MET A 55 1.47 -10.98 15.11
C MET A 55 0.88 -11.16 16.52
N PRO A 56 1.48 -12.04 17.34
CA PRO A 56 0.89 -12.53 18.57
C PRO A 56 0.63 -11.40 19.57
N THR A 57 1.41 -10.31 19.53
CA THR A 57 1.22 -9.18 20.44
C THR A 57 0.51 -7.99 19.77
N GLU A 58 -0.34 -7.32 20.56
CA GLU A 58 -1.02 -6.07 20.18
C GLU A 58 0.00 -5.04 19.65
N ASP A 59 1.14 -4.94 20.32
CA ASP A 59 2.23 -4.01 19.99
C ASP A 59 2.86 -4.27 18.61
N GLU A 60 3.05 -5.53 18.22
CA GLU A 60 3.55 -5.86 16.87
C GLU A 60 2.54 -5.47 15.80
N ARG A 61 1.26 -5.67 16.10
CA ARG A 61 0.15 -5.28 15.23
C ARG A 61 0.09 -3.76 15.07
N ILE A 62 0.23 -3.01 16.16
CA ILE A 62 0.27 -1.54 16.18
C ILE A 62 1.50 -1.03 15.41
N ARG A 63 2.68 -1.61 15.62
CA ARG A 63 3.92 -1.25 14.88
C ARG A 63 3.78 -1.48 13.38
N ALA A 64 3.18 -2.59 12.98
CA ALA A 64 2.92 -2.89 11.58
C ALA A 64 1.94 -1.87 10.97
N LEU A 65 0.83 -1.58 11.67
CA LEU A 65 -0.15 -0.59 11.24
C LEU A 65 0.46 0.82 11.10
N HIS A 66 1.31 1.23 12.05
CA HIS A 66 2.03 2.50 12.00
C HIS A 66 3.01 2.59 10.82
N THR A 67 3.65 1.46 10.47
CA THR A 67 4.58 1.40 9.34
C THR A 67 3.80 1.54 8.02
N GLU A 68 2.69 0.80 7.89
CA GLU A 68 1.81 0.87 6.74
C GLU A 68 1.19 2.27 6.55
N TYR A 69 0.75 2.90 7.64
CA TYR A 69 0.24 4.27 7.63
C TYR A 69 1.28 5.26 7.11
N ARG A 70 2.52 5.16 7.59
CA ARG A 70 3.64 6.01 7.13
C ARG A 70 3.95 5.79 5.65
N LEU A 71 3.95 4.54 5.18
CA LEU A 71 4.16 4.23 3.76
C LEU A 71 3.04 4.78 2.88
N ALA A 72 1.79 4.71 3.34
CA ALA A 72 0.65 5.28 2.63
C ALA A 72 0.73 6.80 2.52
N GLN A 73 1.14 7.50 3.58
CA GLN A 73 1.38 8.94 3.56
C GLN A 73 2.48 9.33 2.58
N ALA A 74 3.65 8.68 2.65
CA ALA A 74 4.76 8.94 1.74
C ALA A 74 4.37 8.73 0.26
N LYS A 75 3.48 7.77 -0.01
CA LYS A 75 2.96 7.55 -1.36
C LYS A 75 2.02 8.67 -1.81
N GLN A 76 1.15 9.16 -0.94
CA GLN A 76 0.28 10.30 -1.24
C GLN A 76 1.10 11.57 -1.52
N GLU A 77 2.13 11.83 -0.72
CA GLU A 77 3.03 12.96 -0.91
C GLU A 77 3.75 12.88 -2.26
N ARG A 78 4.31 11.71 -2.61
CA ARG A 78 4.91 11.49 -3.93
C ARG A 78 3.94 11.68 -5.08
N ALA A 79 2.68 11.25 -4.92
CA ALA A 79 1.66 11.44 -5.94
C ALA A 79 1.31 12.92 -6.13
N LYS A 80 1.19 13.68 -5.03
CA LYS A 80 1.00 15.14 -5.08
C LYS A 80 2.16 15.83 -5.77
N LEU A 81 3.39 15.52 -5.37
CA LEU A 81 4.61 16.08 -5.97
C LEU A 81 4.70 15.80 -7.47
N PHE A 82 4.30 14.58 -7.89
CA PHE A 82 4.28 14.24 -9.31
C PHE A 82 3.29 15.10 -10.11
N GLU A 83 2.09 15.31 -9.59
CA GLU A 83 1.09 16.17 -10.24
C GLU A 83 1.49 17.65 -10.24
N GLU A 84 2.10 18.14 -9.17
CA GLU A 84 2.65 19.51 -9.09
C GLU A 84 3.75 19.73 -10.12
N ASN A 85 4.76 18.85 -10.17
CA ASN A 85 5.83 18.90 -11.16
C ASN A 85 5.31 18.81 -12.60
N LYS A 86 4.24 18.05 -12.83
CA LYS A 86 3.59 17.96 -14.15
C LYS A 86 2.94 19.29 -14.53
N LYS A 87 2.22 19.94 -13.61
CA LYS A 87 1.61 21.27 -13.82
C LYS A 87 2.66 22.34 -14.07
N GLU A 88 3.74 22.35 -13.30
CA GLU A 88 4.82 23.33 -13.43
C GLU A 88 5.54 23.20 -14.79
N LYS A 89 5.77 21.96 -15.25
CA LYS A 89 6.28 21.69 -16.60
C LYS A 89 5.34 22.15 -17.71
N SER A 90 4.03 22.01 -17.52
CA SER A 90 3.05 22.50 -18.49
C SER A 90 3.00 24.03 -18.53
N GLN A 91 3.01 24.69 -17.37
CA GLN A 91 3.02 26.16 -17.29
C GLN A 91 4.31 26.77 -17.84
N SER A 92 5.47 26.19 -17.54
CA SER A 92 6.75 26.67 -18.08
C SER A 92 6.83 26.53 -19.60
N LYS A 93 6.30 25.45 -20.18
CA LYS A 93 6.17 25.31 -21.64
C LYS A 93 5.25 26.37 -22.25
N GLN A 94 4.09 26.58 -21.64
CA GLN A 94 3.13 27.58 -22.09
C GLN A 94 3.70 29.00 -22.02
N ASN A 95 4.42 29.33 -20.94
CA ASN A 95 5.12 30.61 -20.80
C ASN A 95 6.25 30.79 -21.81
N GLN A 96 6.97 29.72 -22.18
CA GLN A 96 7.98 29.77 -23.24
C GLN A 96 7.37 30.02 -24.62
N GLU A 97 6.22 29.40 -24.92
CA GLU A 97 5.49 29.64 -26.17
C GLU A 97 4.96 31.07 -26.24
N ILE A 98 4.34 31.58 -25.17
CA ILE A 98 3.87 32.97 -25.10
C ILE A 98 5.04 33.95 -25.32
N ASN A 99 6.18 33.74 -24.67
CA ASN A 99 7.37 34.58 -24.82
C ASN A 99 8.05 34.48 -26.21
N ARG A 100 7.77 33.43 -26.99
CA ARG A 100 8.18 33.36 -28.41
C ARG A 100 7.22 34.17 -29.27
N THR A 101 5.91 33.98 -29.11
CA THR A 101 4.89 34.68 -29.89
C THR A 101 4.93 36.20 -29.68
N VAL A 102 5.20 36.66 -28.46
CA VAL A 102 5.34 38.10 -28.17
C VAL A 102 6.57 38.69 -28.89
N ARG A 103 7.69 37.97 -28.92
CA ARG A 103 8.92 38.39 -29.63
C ARG A 103 8.79 38.40 -31.15
N GLU A 104 7.88 37.60 -31.70
CA GLU A 104 7.61 37.54 -33.14
C GLU A 104 6.59 38.59 -33.60
N THR A 105 5.86 39.23 -32.68
CA THR A 105 4.79 40.20 -32.99
C THR A 105 5.10 41.65 -32.61
N GLU A 106 6.26 41.94 -31.99
CA GLU A 106 6.74 43.31 -31.79
C GLU A 106 7.27 43.91 -33.11
N PRO A 107 6.70 45.02 -33.63
CA PRO A 107 7.20 45.69 -34.82
C PRO A 107 8.49 46.48 -34.49
N SER A 108 9.53 46.27 -35.30
CA SER A 108 10.79 47.03 -35.31
C SER A 108 10.61 48.52 -35.61
#